data_AF-K1UG19-F1
#
_entry.id   AF-K1UG19-F1
#
_cell.length_a   1.000
_cell.length_b   1.000
_cell.length_c   1.000
_cell.angle_alpha   90.00
_cell.angle_beta   90.00
_cell.angle_gamma   90.00
#
_symmetry.space_group_name_H-M   'P 1'
#
loop_
_entity.id
_entity.type
_entity.pdbx_description
1 polymer ?
#
loop_
_entity_poly.entity_id
_entity_poly.type
_entity_poly.pdbx_seq_one_letter_code
_entity_poly.pdbx_strand_id
1 'polypeptide(L)'
;EVHALHIREKEFKPFAFSVDDEGLPVMVDNYSFDGSVRPKARSSFMDLSIEQHREALSAAFGDRPIKGFENVLQALMASYEAIGFKRGRSVMIKLLQYLTENLKLIVKRDKLFYYDVTPTEALLFDEECEEAEGEK
;
A
#
# COMPACT_ATOMS: atom_id res chain seq x y z
N GLU A 1 13.73 -36.78 -14.67
CA GLU A 1 13.16 -35.45 -14.42
C GLU A 1 14.24 -34.42 -14.73
N VAL A 2 13.96 -33.41 -15.56
CA VAL A 2 14.98 -32.44 -16.01
C VAL A 2 14.69 -31.12 -15.31
N HIS A 3 15.59 -30.70 -14.42
CA HIS A 3 15.52 -29.38 -13.78
C HIS A 3 16.18 -28.34 -14.67
N ALA A 4 15.47 -27.26 -14.96
CA ALA A 4 16.01 -26.12 -15.67
C ALA A 4 17.14 -25.51 -14.83
N LEU A 5 18.39 -25.74 -15.25
CA LEU A 5 19.55 -24.99 -14.75
C LEU A 5 19.28 -23.51 -15.00
N HIS A 6 19.40 -22.68 -13.96
CA HIS A 6 19.14 -21.24 -13.96
C HIS A 6 19.96 -20.51 -15.02
N ILE A 7 19.47 -20.48 -16.25
CA ILE A 7 19.97 -19.59 -17.29
C ILE A 7 19.27 -18.26 -17.06
N ARG A 8 19.98 -17.25 -16.53
CA ARG A 8 19.90 -15.81 -16.91
C ARG A 8 20.56 -14.91 -15.85
N GLU A 9 21.87 -14.66 -15.97
CA GLU A 9 22.54 -13.49 -15.36
C GLU A 9 22.88 -12.40 -16.39
N LYS A 10 22.34 -12.50 -17.61
CA LYS A 10 22.58 -11.49 -18.65
C LYS A 10 21.25 -10.97 -19.18
N GLU A 11 21.02 -9.68 -18.97
CA GLU A 11 19.87 -8.98 -19.54
C GLU A 11 19.96 -9.00 -21.08
N PHE A 12 18.88 -9.42 -21.73
CA PHE A 12 18.79 -9.43 -23.18
C PHE A 12 18.36 -8.04 -23.67
N LYS A 13 19.12 -7.48 -24.61
CA LYS A 13 18.69 -6.27 -25.32
C LYS A 13 17.47 -6.61 -26.17
N PRO A 14 16.35 -5.84 -26.08
CA PRO A 14 15.21 -6.04 -26.97
C PRO A 14 15.64 -5.94 -28.43
N PHE A 15 15.14 -6.83 -29.28
CA PHE A 15 15.36 -6.82 -30.71
C PHE A 15 14.06 -7.18 -31.44
N ALA A 16 13.94 -6.76 -32.70
CA ALA A 16 12.83 -7.14 -33.56
C ALA A 16 13.36 -7.54 -34.94
N PHE A 17 12.61 -8.43 -35.61
CA PHE A 17 12.84 -8.81 -37.00
C PHE A 17 11.51 -8.71 -37.77
N SER A 18 11.59 -8.44 -39.07
CA SER A 18 10.49 -8.50 -40.02
C SER A 18 10.71 -9.64 -41.00
N VAL A 19 9.64 -10.17 -41.59
CA VAL A 19 9.74 -11.14 -42.68
C VAL A 19 9.72 -10.35 -43.99
N ASP A 20 10.73 -10.55 -44.84
CA ASP A 20 10.75 -9.94 -46.17
C ASP A 20 9.85 -10.70 -47.17
N ASP A 21 9.73 -10.17 -48.40
CA ASP A 21 8.93 -10.78 -49.46
C ASP A 21 9.45 -12.16 -49.91
N GLU A 22 10.69 -12.51 -49.52
CA GLU A 22 11.33 -13.81 -49.75
C GLU A 22 11.10 -14.79 -48.59
N GLY A 23 10.41 -14.35 -47.52
CA GLY A 23 10.09 -15.16 -46.36
C GLY A 23 11.23 -15.27 -45.33
N LEU A 24 12.29 -14.46 -45.47
CA LEU A 24 13.46 -14.48 -44.60
C LEU A 24 13.31 -13.47 -43.44
N PRO A 25 13.77 -13.83 -42.23
CA PRO A 25 13.79 -12.91 -41.10
C PRO A 25 14.92 -11.89 -41.25
N VAL A 26 14.57 -10.61 -41.37
CA VAL A 26 15.47 -9.46 -41.48
C VAL A 26 15.41 -8.62 -40.20
N MET A 27 16.56 -8.25 -39.64
CA MET A 27 16.63 -7.45 -38.42
C MET A 27 16.13 -6.02 -38.66
N VAL A 28 15.34 -5.48 -37.72
CA VAL A 28 14.82 -4.11 -37.79
C VAL A 28 15.75 -3.18 -37.02
N ASP A 29 16.54 -2.37 -37.73
CA ASP A 29 17.55 -1.49 -37.13
C ASP A 29 16.98 -0.32 -36.30
N ASN A 30 15.72 0.08 -36.58
CA ASN A 30 15.05 1.22 -35.94
C ASN A 30 13.97 0.79 -34.92
N TYR A 31 14.04 -0.44 -34.42
CA TYR A 31 13.10 -0.88 -33.40
C TYR A 31 13.43 -0.23 -32.05
N SER A 32 12.73 0.86 -31.72
CA SER A 32 12.72 1.40 -30.37
C SER A 32 11.71 0.62 -29.54
N PHE A 33 12.19 -0.20 -28.60
CA PHE A 33 11.34 -0.71 -27.53
C PHE A 33 10.95 0.47 -26.64
N ASP A 34 9.74 0.99 -26.82
CA ASP A 34 9.19 1.99 -25.90
C ASP A 34 8.97 1.33 -24.53
N GLY A 35 9.98 1.41 -23.69
CA GLY A 35 9.93 0.98 -22.29
C GLY A 35 8.95 1.80 -21.44
N SER A 36 8.11 2.67 -22.03
CA SER A 36 7.02 3.36 -21.33
C SER A 36 6.02 2.39 -20.71
N VAL A 37 5.90 1.16 -21.22
CA VAL A 37 5.15 0.09 -20.56
C VAL A 37 6.06 -0.69 -19.60
N ARG A 38 6.83 0.01 -18.76
CA ARG A 38 7.09 -0.55 -17.44
C ARG A 38 5.72 -0.76 -16.81
N PRO A 39 5.31 -2.00 -16.42
CA PRO A 39 4.20 -2.11 -15.50
C PRO A 39 4.60 -1.25 -14.32
N LYS A 40 3.90 -0.12 -14.14
CA LYS A 40 4.10 0.84 -13.04
C LYS A 40 4.42 -0.03 -11.83
N ALA A 41 5.67 -0.01 -11.37
CA ALA A 41 6.16 -0.93 -10.35
C ALA A 41 5.06 -0.97 -9.29
N ARG A 42 4.47 -2.13 -9.04
CA ARG A 42 3.20 -2.24 -8.29
C ARG A 42 3.39 -1.56 -6.95
N SER A 43 3.10 -0.26 -6.87
CA SER A 43 3.49 0.61 -5.78
C SER A 43 3.03 -0.07 -4.51
N SER A 44 3.94 -0.46 -3.64
CA SER A 44 3.56 -1.10 -2.41
C SER A 44 2.84 -0.06 -1.56
N PHE A 45 1.98 -0.51 -0.66
CA PHE A 45 1.44 0.42 0.34
C PHE A 45 2.54 0.94 1.27
N MET A 46 3.72 0.32 1.28
CA MET A 46 4.93 0.79 1.97
C MET A 46 5.66 1.92 1.23
N ASP A 47 5.37 2.13 -0.05
CA ASP A 47 6.03 3.15 -0.87
C ASP A 47 5.31 4.51 -0.79
N LEU A 48 4.15 4.55 -0.12
CA LEU A 48 3.39 5.78 0.10
C LEU A 48 4.04 6.60 1.22
N SER A 49 4.06 7.92 1.06
CA SER A 49 4.58 8.79 2.11
C SER A 49 3.60 8.85 3.29
N ILE A 50 4.10 9.24 4.46
CA ILE A 50 3.27 9.44 5.65
C ILE A 50 2.20 10.51 5.36
N GLU A 51 2.51 11.56 4.60
CA GLU A 51 1.51 12.57 4.23
C GLU A 51 0.37 11.97 3.40
N GLN A 52 0.68 11.10 2.43
CA GLN A 52 -0.34 10.42 1.62
C GLN A 52 -1.22 9.49 2.45
N HIS A 53 -0.64 8.76 3.41
CA HIS A 53 -1.41 7.96 4.35
C HIS A 53 -2.35 8.84 5.20
N ARG A 54 -1.87 9.99 5.69
CA ARG A 54 -2.69 10.92 6.50
C ARG A 54 -3.81 11.56 5.68
N GLU A 55 -3.54 11.93 4.44
CA GLU A 55 -4.57 12.45 3.53
C GLU A 55 -5.68 11.41 3.30
N ALA A 56 -5.28 10.15 3.03
CA ALA A 56 -6.22 9.04 2.86
C ALA A 56 -7.07 8.78 4.11
N LEU A 57 -6.44 8.86 5.28
CA LEU A 57 -7.11 8.61 6.56
C LEU A 57 -8.02 9.76 6.96
N SER A 58 -7.60 11.00 6.74
CA SER A 58 -8.44 12.19 6.93
C SER A 58 -9.70 12.09 6.08
N ALA A 59 -9.55 11.71 4.80
CA ALA A 59 -10.69 11.50 3.90
C ALA A 59 -11.60 10.32 4.30
N ALA A 60 -11.03 9.23 4.86
CA ALA A 60 -11.80 8.05 5.27
C ALA A 60 -12.58 8.25 6.59
N PHE A 61 -11.94 8.85 7.59
CA PHE A 61 -12.48 8.97 8.94
C PHE A 61 -13.24 10.28 9.16
N GLY A 62 -12.84 11.38 8.49
CA GLY A 62 -13.54 12.67 8.54
C GLY A 62 -13.89 13.14 9.95
N ASP A 63 -12.97 12.96 10.90
CA ASP A 63 -13.08 13.30 12.33
C ASP A 63 -14.02 12.42 13.17
N ARG A 64 -14.53 11.30 12.65
CA ARG A 64 -15.34 10.35 13.43
C ARG A 64 -14.73 8.96 13.47
N PRO A 65 -14.82 8.26 14.61
CA PRO A 65 -14.40 6.88 14.69
C PRO A 65 -15.32 5.99 13.86
N ILE A 66 -14.74 5.02 13.16
CA ILE A 66 -15.48 4.05 12.37
C ILE A 66 -15.66 2.79 13.21
N LYS A 67 -16.91 2.36 13.36
CA LYS A 67 -17.25 1.12 14.05
C LYS A 67 -17.30 -0.05 13.06
N GLY A 68 -16.57 -1.11 13.37
CA GLY A 68 -16.57 -2.36 12.62
C GLY A 68 -15.44 -2.43 11.59
N PHE A 69 -14.78 -3.59 11.55
CA PHE A 69 -13.65 -3.85 10.66
C PHE A 69 -14.01 -3.69 9.17
N GLU A 70 -15.15 -4.23 8.76
CA GLU A 70 -15.60 -4.15 7.36
C GLU A 70 -15.86 -2.71 6.92
N ASN A 71 -16.45 -1.90 7.81
CA ASN A 71 -16.72 -0.49 7.53
C ASN A 71 -15.43 0.31 7.38
N VAL A 72 -14.43 0.06 8.23
CA VAL A 72 -13.09 0.67 8.10
C VAL A 72 -12.43 0.25 6.80
N LEU A 73 -12.49 -1.04 6.47
CA LEU A 73 -11.87 -1.56 5.27
C LEU A 73 -12.48 -0.94 4.02
N GLN A 74 -13.81 -0.78 3.99
CA GLN A 74 -14.52 -0.15 2.88
C GLN A 74 -14.21 1.35 2.78
N ALA A 75 -14.12 2.07 3.91
CA ALA A 75 -13.72 3.48 3.93
C ALA A 75 -12.28 3.67 3.44
N LEU A 76 -11.34 2.82 3.89
CA LEU A 76 -9.96 2.80 3.41
C LEU A 76 -9.87 2.49 1.91
N MET A 77 -10.64 1.52 1.43
CA MET A 77 -10.68 1.22 0.00
C MET A 77 -11.08 2.43 -0.83
N ALA A 78 -12.11 3.17 -0.40
CA ALA A 78 -12.59 4.36 -1.09
C ALA A 78 -11.59 5.53 -1.04
N SER A 79 -10.99 5.80 0.13
CA SER A 79 -10.07 6.93 0.29
C SER A 79 -8.72 6.71 -0.41
N TYR A 80 -8.18 5.49 -0.34
CA TYR A 80 -6.96 5.15 -1.06
C TYR A 80 -7.21 5.08 -2.59
N GLU A 81 -8.41 4.70 -3.03
CA GLU A 81 -8.79 4.81 -4.44
C GLU A 81 -8.80 6.27 -4.92
N ALA A 82 -9.23 7.22 -4.09
CA ALA A 82 -9.20 8.65 -4.42
C ALA A 82 -7.78 9.20 -4.64
N ILE A 83 -6.78 8.64 -3.95
CA ILE A 83 -5.34 9.00 -4.12
C ILE A 83 -4.71 8.22 -5.29
N GLY A 84 -5.49 7.39 -5.99
CA GLY A 84 -5.03 6.56 -7.10
C GLY A 84 -4.39 5.23 -6.67
N PHE A 85 -4.51 4.87 -5.40
CA PHE A 85 -4.04 3.60 -4.84
C PHE A 85 -5.17 2.55 -4.79
N LYS A 86 -5.52 2.00 -5.96
CA LYS A 86 -6.52 0.94 -6.05
C LYS A 86 -5.92 -0.43 -5.74
N ARG A 87 -6.35 -1.08 -4.66
CA ARG A 87 -5.95 -2.46 -4.29
C ARG A 87 -7.13 -3.28 -3.76
N GLY A 88 -6.98 -4.60 -3.83
CA GLY A 88 -7.99 -5.55 -3.33
C GLY A 88 -8.01 -5.64 -1.80
N ARG A 89 -9.08 -6.22 -1.25
CA ARG A 89 -9.32 -6.38 0.20
C ARG A 89 -8.09 -6.90 0.96
N SER A 90 -7.44 -7.96 0.49
CA SER A 90 -6.29 -8.55 1.19
C SER A 90 -5.12 -7.59 1.39
N VAL A 91 -4.90 -6.67 0.44
CA VAL A 91 -3.86 -5.65 0.56
C VAL A 91 -4.29 -4.56 1.55
N MET A 92 -5.56 -4.17 1.52
CA MET A 92 -6.12 -3.18 2.44
C MET A 92 -6.11 -3.66 3.89
N ILE A 93 -6.29 -4.96 4.13
CA ILE A 93 -6.14 -5.57 5.45
C ILE A 93 -4.69 -5.43 5.95
N LYS A 94 -3.71 -5.73 5.09
CA LYS A 94 -2.28 -5.58 5.42
C LYS A 94 -1.90 -4.11 5.65
N LEU A 95 -2.47 -3.21 4.85
CA LEU A 95 -2.31 -1.77 5.04
C LEU A 95 -2.87 -1.30 6.38
N LEU A 96 -4.08 -1.72 6.76
CA LEU A 96 -4.68 -1.40 8.06
C LEU A 96 -3.81 -1.92 9.21
N GLN A 97 -3.26 -3.14 9.07
CA GLN A 97 -2.31 -3.69 10.04
C GLN A 97 -1.05 -2.82 10.13
N TYR A 98 -0.47 -2.42 8.99
CA TYR A 98 0.70 -1.55 8.93
C TYR A 98 0.45 -0.19 9.58
N LEU A 99 -0.72 0.41 9.33
CA LEU A 99 -1.12 1.69 9.93
C LEU A 99 -1.33 1.61 11.44
N THR A 100 -1.71 0.45 11.95
CA THR A 100 -1.94 0.23 13.39
C THR A 100 -0.63 -0.13 14.11
N GLU A 101 0.17 -1.03 13.54
CA GLU A 101 1.36 -1.61 14.20
C GLU A 101 2.63 -0.80 13.94
N ASN A 102 2.84 -0.31 12.71
CA ASN A 102 4.09 0.33 12.30
C ASN A 102 3.98 1.85 12.37
N LEU A 103 2.99 2.44 11.68
CA LEU A 103 2.81 3.89 11.65
C LEU A 103 2.01 4.44 12.84
N LYS A 104 1.29 3.56 13.58
CA LYS A 104 0.45 3.92 14.72
C LYS A 104 -0.50 5.11 14.47
N LEU A 105 -0.96 5.28 13.23
CA LEU A 105 -1.89 6.34 12.82
C LEU A 105 -3.35 5.98 13.14
N ILE A 106 -3.63 4.68 13.30
CA ILE A 106 -4.95 4.18 13.67
C ILE A 106 -4.84 3.48 15.02
N VAL A 107 -5.74 3.84 15.94
CA VAL A 107 -5.89 3.18 17.23
C VAL A 107 -7.16 2.35 17.20
N LYS A 108 -7.04 1.05 17.47
CA LYS A 108 -8.19 0.14 17.59
C LYS A 108 -8.55 -0.04 19.07
N ARG A 109 -9.76 0.37 19.47
CA ARG A 109 -10.35 0.06 20.78
C ARG A 109 -11.64 -0.73 20.57
N ASP A 110 -11.65 -1.99 21.00
CA ASP A 110 -12.74 -2.95 20.77
C ASP A 110 -13.14 -3.10 19.28
N LYS A 111 -14.31 -2.55 18.95
CA LYS A 111 -14.92 -2.55 17.61
C LYS A 111 -14.83 -1.18 16.95
N LEU A 112 -14.19 -0.20 17.58
CA LEU A 112 -14.02 1.15 17.06
C LEU A 112 -12.57 1.38 16.64
N PHE A 113 -12.42 2.09 15.53
CA PHE A 113 -11.15 2.52 15.00
C PHE A 113 -11.13 4.05 14.98
N TYR A 114 -10.09 4.61 15.59
CA TYR A 114 -9.86 6.04 15.69
C TYR A 114 -8.69 6.40 14.78
N TYR A 115 -8.88 7.43 13.96
CA TYR A 115 -7.78 8.06 13.25
C TYR A 115 -7.28 9.20 14.11
N ASP A 116 -6.06 9.06 14.61
CA ASP A 116 -5.49 10.07 15.48
C ASP A 116 -4.89 11.20 14.64
N VAL A 117 -5.49 12.39 14.73
CA VAL A 117 -4.94 13.60 14.12
C VAL A 117 -4.05 14.36 15.10
N THR A 118 -3.95 13.95 16.38
CA THR A 118 -3.29 14.73 17.42
C THR A 118 -2.53 13.85 18.42
N PRO A 119 -1.20 13.99 18.56
CA PRO A 119 -0.39 13.27 19.55
C PRO A 119 -0.78 13.50 21.03
N THR A 120 -1.89 14.18 21.31
CA THR A 120 -2.24 14.76 22.60
C THR A 120 -3.33 13.97 23.32
N GLU A 121 -4.24 13.26 22.62
CA GLU A 121 -5.31 12.52 23.30
C GLU A 121 -4.85 11.15 23.83
N ALA A 122 -3.84 10.52 23.23
CA ALA A 122 -3.30 9.26 23.74
C ALA A 122 -2.65 9.41 25.13
N LEU A 123 -2.09 10.58 25.45
CA LEU A 123 -1.51 10.87 26.77
C LEU A 123 -2.58 11.13 27.86
N LEU A 124 -3.80 11.53 27.48
CA LEU A 124 -4.86 11.85 28.44
C LEU A 124 -5.56 10.61 29.01
N PHE A 125 -5.38 9.43 28.41
CA PHE A 125 -6.08 8.21 28.83
C PHE A 125 -5.18 7.13 29.46
N ASP A 126 -3.87 7.38 29.60
CA ASP A 126 -2.94 6.49 30.32
C ASP A 126 -2.71 6.93 31.79
N GLU A 127 -3.28 8.05 32.25
CA GLU A 127 -3.07 8.58 33.62
C GLU A 127 -4.11 8.18 34.69
N GLU A 128 -5.17 7.41 34.37
CA GLU A 128 -6.21 7.02 35.37
C GLU A 128 -6.09 5.57 35.90
N CYS A 129 -4.89 4.99 36.00
CA CYS A 129 -4.71 3.64 36.59
C CYS A 129 -3.84 3.56 37.87
N GLU A 130 -3.44 4.68 38.48
CA GLU A 130 -2.82 4.66 39.81
C GLU A 130 -3.51 5.63 40.77
N GLU A 131 -4.79 5.38 41.05
CA GLU A 131 -5.39 5.80 42.31
C GLU A 131 -5.77 4.54 43.11
N ALA A 132 -4.88 4.14 44.03
CA ALA A 132 -5.23 3.71 45.39
C ALA A 132 -4.08 2.94 46.04
N GLU A 133 -3.14 3.63 46.70
CA GLU A 133 -2.62 3.15 47.99
C GLU A 133 -2.34 4.34 48.93
N GLY A 134 -3.35 4.66 49.75
CA GLY A 134 -3.20 4.81 51.20
C GLY A 134 -2.36 5.97 51.73
N GLU A 135 -3.01 7.12 51.96
CA GLU A 135 -2.61 8.06 53.01
C GLU A 135 -3.01 7.51 54.39
N LYS A 136 -2.02 7.06 55.19
CA LYS A 136 -1.80 7.37 56.62
C LYS A 136 -0.87 6.37 57.31
#